data_AF-A0A7Y6I9F7-F1
#
_entry.id   AF-A0A7Y6I9F7-F1
#
_cell.length_a   1.000
_cell.length_b   1.000
_cell.length_c   1.000
_cell.angle_alpha   90.00
_cell.angle_beta   90.00
_cell.angle_gamma   90.00
#
_symmetry.space_group_name_H-M   'P 1'
#
loop_
_entity.id
_entity.type
_entity.pdbx_description
1 polymer ?
#
loop_
_entity_poly.entity_id
_entity_poly.type
_entity_poly.pdbx_seq_one_letter_code
_entity_poly.pdbx_strand_id
1 'polypeptide(L)'
;MTGTHVVSVETLMLRADADGRWAYRRASTVPAPGETPDEAARRISGVAARDRGTVVHSTSWRYLPEGEVVLTYAVCPDPAPWLPAAEPAGAAEAGIARGAAPAMPSPERVEVAHVAAHAVRHLAFLLDNDPVVRAALLPHPEIAAALTARPGSGEPAPYGPAPAGRA
;
A
#
# COMPACT_ATOMS: atom_id res chain seq x y z
N MET A 1 2.12 17.31 28.52
CA MET A 1 1.58 17.99 27.31
C MET A 1 1.61 16.96 26.18
N THR A 2 0.49 16.31 25.90
CA THR A 2 0.37 15.41 24.75
C THR A 2 0.15 16.28 23.52
N GLY A 3 1.16 16.42 22.66
CA GLY A 3 0.94 16.99 21.33
C GLY A 3 -0.11 16.13 20.62
N THR A 4 -1.18 16.75 20.14
CA THR A 4 -2.20 16.04 19.36
C THR A 4 -1.58 15.71 18.01
N HIS A 5 -1.31 14.43 17.76
CA HIS A 5 -0.93 13.97 16.43
C HIS A 5 -2.10 14.11 15.47
N VAL A 6 -1.83 14.64 14.28
CA VAL A 6 -2.82 14.63 13.19
C VAL A 6 -2.79 13.25 12.56
N VAL A 7 -3.96 12.63 12.38
CA VAL A 7 -4.08 11.38 11.62
C VAL A 7 -4.64 11.73 10.25
N SER A 8 -3.91 11.38 9.19
CA SER A 8 -4.40 11.46 7.83
C SER A 8 -4.51 10.06 7.22
N VAL A 9 -5.38 9.95 6.23
CA VAL A 9 -5.64 8.73 5.47
C VAL A 9 -5.21 8.97 4.04
N GLU A 10 -4.35 8.10 3.54
CA GLU A 10 -3.92 8.02 2.17
C GLU A 10 -4.50 6.77 1.53
N THR A 11 -5.02 6.89 0.31
CA THR A 11 -5.54 5.77 -0.48
C THR A 11 -4.75 5.65 -1.76
N LEU A 12 -4.36 4.41 -2.08
CA LEU A 12 -3.77 4.03 -3.36
C LEU A 12 -4.80 3.16 -4.09
N MET A 13 -5.45 3.73 -5.10
CA MET A 13 -6.41 3.02 -5.95
C MET A 13 -5.66 2.34 -7.08
N LEU A 14 -5.49 1.02 -6.93
CA LEU A 14 -4.60 0.17 -7.70
C LEU A 14 -5.35 -0.49 -8.85
N ARG A 15 -4.74 -0.46 -10.03
CA ARG A 15 -5.18 -1.20 -11.21
C ARG A 15 -3.99 -1.90 -11.85
N ALA A 16 -4.25 -3.00 -12.53
CA ALA A 16 -3.29 -3.68 -13.37
C ALA A 16 -3.81 -3.68 -14.81
N ASP A 17 -2.91 -3.61 -15.78
CA ASP A 17 -3.25 -3.85 -17.19
C ASP A 17 -3.06 -5.32 -17.58
N ALA A 18 -3.40 -5.65 -18.82
CA ALA A 18 -3.26 -7.00 -19.38
C ALA A 18 -1.80 -7.51 -19.44
N ASP A 19 -0.82 -6.61 -19.41
CA ASP A 19 0.61 -6.96 -19.38
C ASP A 19 1.12 -7.15 -17.94
N GLY A 20 0.24 -7.04 -16.94
CA GLY A 20 0.57 -7.14 -15.52
C GLY A 20 1.27 -5.90 -14.96
N ARG A 21 1.26 -4.78 -15.69
CA ARG A 21 1.79 -3.51 -15.18
C ARG A 21 0.79 -2.90 -14.23
N TRP A 22 1.26 -2.55 -13.04
CA TRP A 22 0.46 -1.85 -12.05
C TRP A 22 0.43 -0.37 -12.38
N ALA A 23 -0.67 0.31 -12.02
CA ALA A 23 -0.85 1.76 -11.99
C ALA A 23 -1.63 2.14 -10.73
N TYR A 24 -1.48 3.36 -10.23
CA TYR A 24 -2.27 3.83 -9.09
C TYR A 24 -2.70 5.28 -9.18
N ARG A 25 -3.91 5.55 -8.68
CA ARG A 25 -4.32 6.90 -8.28
C ARG A 25 -4.09 7.07 -6.79
N ARG A 26 -3.77 8.29 -6.39
CA ARG A 26 -3.53 8.64 -4.99
C ARG A 26 -4.50 9.73 -4.56
N ALA A 27 -5.10 9.56 -3.39
CA ALA A 27 -5.85 10.61 -2.72
C ALA A 27 -5.60 10.57 -1.22
N SER A 28 -5.68 11.72 -0.57
CA SER A 28 -5.51 11.85 0.87
C SER A 28 -6.61 12.71 1.50
N THR A 29 -6.95 12.42 2.75
CA THR A 29 -7.95 13.15 3.54
C THR A 29 -7.58 13.07 5.02
N VAL A 30 -8.10 13.99 5.81
CA VAL A 30 -8.22 13.81 7.27
C VAL A 30 -9.60 13.21 7.56
N PRO A 31 -9.74 12.25 8.50
CA PRO A 31 -11.05 11.78 8.94
C PRO A 31 -11.89 12.92 9.53
N ALA A 32 -13.18 12.95 9.20
CA ALA A 32 -14.13 13.89 9.80
C ALA A 32 -14.36 13.56 11.30
N PRO A 33 -14.95 14.48 12.10
CA PRO A 33 -15.28 14.19 13.50
C PRO A 33 -16.17 12.95 13.63
N GLY A 34 -15.69 11.96 14.39
CA GLY A 34 -16.38 10.68 14.58
C GLY A 34 -16.22 9.67 13.44
N GLU A 35 -15.53 10.02 12.35
CA GLU A 35 -15.22 9.13 11.23
C GLU A 35 -13.97 8.29 11.56
N THR A 36 -14.07 6.98 11.35
CA THR A 36 -12.92 6.07 11.44
C THR A 36 -12.01 6.21 10.21
N PRO A 37 -10.71 5.86 10.32
CA PRO A 37 -9.82 5.83 9.16
C PRO A 37 -10.35 4.96 8.00
N ASP A 38 -11.02 3.85 8.31
CA ASP A 38 -11.63 2.96 7.31
C ASP A 38 -12.77 3.64 6.54
N GLU A 39 -13.61 4.40 7.25
CA GLU A 39 -14.69 5.19 6.64
C GLU A 39 -14.12 6.31 5.76
N ALA A 40 -13.10 7.01 6.24
CA ALA A 40 -12.42 8.04 5.48
C ALA A 40 -11.76 7.48 4.21
N ALA A 41 -11.12 6.31 4.29
CA ALA A 41 -10.53 5.62 3.15
C ALA A 41 -11.59 5.24 2.10
N ARG A 42 -12.74 4.70 2.53
CA ARG A 42 -13.86 4.40 1.63
C ARG A 42 -14.44 5.65 0.99
N ARG A 43 -14.65 6.71 1.78
CA ARG A 43 -15.20 7.99 1.30
C ARG A 43 -14.33 8.62 0.22
N ILE A 44 -13.03 8.77 0.48
CA ILE A 44 -12.11 9.42 -0.47
C ILE A 44 -11.86 8.58 -1.73
N SER A 45 -11.98 7.25 -1.63
CA SER A 45 -11.88 6.34 -2.78
C SER A 45 -13.19 6.17 -3.57
N GLY A 46 -14.33 6.58 -3.00
CA GLY A 46 -15.65 6.42 -3.63
C GLY A 46 -16.22 4.99 -3.52
N VAL A 47 -15.77 4.21 -2.55
CA VAL A 47 -16.20 2.81 -2.34
C VAL A 47 -17.31 2.74 -1.30
N ALA A 48 -18.42 2.07 -1.61
CA ALA A 48 -19.52 1.87 -0.67
C ALA A 48 -19.15 0.86 0.43
N ALA A 49 -19.69 1.03 1.65
CA ALA A 49 -19.37 0.18 2.81
C ALA A 49 -19.72 -1.32 2.66
N ARG A 50 -20.56 -1.68 1.68
CA ARG A 50 -20.97 -3.07 1.39
C ARG A 50 -20.60 -3.51 -0.02
N ASP A 51 -19.71 -2.77 -0.67
CA ASP A 51 -19.14 -3.19 -1.95
C ASP A 51 -18.44 -4.54 -1.78
N ARG A 52 -18.70 -5.47 -2.69
CA ARG A 52 -18.14 -6.83 -2.67
C ARG A 52 -17.09 -7.06 -3.77
N GLY A 53 -16.96 -6.11 -4.70
CA GLY A 53 -16.02 -6.16 -5.80
C GLY A 53 -14.74 -5.39 -5.52
N THR A 54 -14.69 -4.58 -4.46
CA THR A 54 -13.55 -3.73 -4.12
C THR A 54 -13.00 -4.05 -2.74
N VAL A 55 -11.70 -4.31 -2.69
CA VAL A 55 -10.93 -4.44 -1.46
C VAL A 55 -10.49 -3.05 -1.02
N VAL A 56 -10.73 -2.70 0.25
CA VAL A 56 -10.14 -1.53 0.91
C VAL A 56 -9.42 -2.05 2.15
N HIS A 57 -8.09 -2.00 2.15
CA HIS A 57 -7.28 -2.64 3.19
C HIS A 57 -6.16 -1.73 3.67
N SER A 58 -6.02 -1.56 4.98
CA SER A 58 -4.89 -0.85 5.58
C SER A 58 -3.60 -1.61 5.30
N THR A 59 -2.58 -0.94 4.76
CA THR A 59 -1.35 -1.60 4.32
C THR A 59 -0.11 -1.06 5.01
N SER A 60 -0.05 0.21 5.36
CA SER A 60 1.13 0.80 5.99
C SER A 60 0.79 2.04 6.78
N TRP A 61 1.74 2.49 7.59
CA TRP A 61 1.69 3.79 8.22
C TRP A 61 3.07 4.44 8.21
N ARG A 62 3.12 5.77 8.28
CA ARG A 62 4.35 6.53 8.44
C ARG A 62 4.13 7.75 9.31
N TYR A 63 5.19 8.20 9.96
CA TYR A 63 5.20 9.43 10.74
C TYR A 63 5.93 10.52 9.96
N LEU A 64 5.32 11.70 9.85
CA LEU A 64 5.94 12.89 9.27
C LEU A 64 6.44 13.83 10.39
N PRO A 65 7.59 14.51 10.20
CA PRO A 65 8.20 15.37 11.22
C PRO A 65 7.27 16.42 11.84
N GLU A 66 6.22 16.82 11.12
CA GLU A 66 5.21 17.81 11.52
C GLU A 66 4.20 17.29 12.55
N GLY A 67 4.34 16.04 13.01
CA GLY A 67 3.43 15.44 13.98
C GLY A 67 2.27 14.68 13.35
N GLU A 68 2.36 14.36 12.05
CA GLU A 68 1.32 13.67 11.30
C GLU A 68 1.60 12.17 11.20
N VAL A 69 0.57 11.37 11.48
CA VAL A 69 0.55 9.93 11.21
C VAL A 69 -0.29 9.72 9.95
N VAL A 70 0.36 9.24 8.89
CA VAL A 70 -0.34 8.88 7.65
C VAL A 70 -0.63 7.39 7.66
N LEU A 71 -1.91 7.02 7.64
CA LEU A 71 -2.39 5.66 7.46
C LEU A 71 -2.66 5.43 5.97
N THR A 72 -2.01 4.45 5.35
CA THR A 72 -2.18 4.16 3.92
C THR A 72 -3.03 2.93 3.71
N TYR A 73 -4.00 3.05 2.81
CA TYR A 73 -4.93 2.00 2.40
C TYR A 73 -4.71 1.64 0.93
N ALA A 74 -4.66 0.35 0.65
CA ALA A 74 -4.77 -0.19 -0.69
C ALA A 74 -6.25 -0.30 -1.07
N VAL A 75 -6.61 0.20 -2.25
CA VAL A 75 -7.95 0.06 -2.83
C VAL A 75 -7.81 -0.67 -4.16
N CYS A 76 -8.41 -1.85 -4.31
CA CYS A 76 -8.23 -2.67 -5.51
C CYS A 76 -9.49 -3.49 -5.82
N PRO A 77 -10.00 -3.47 -7.07
CA PRO A 77 -9.58 -2.63 -8.20
C PRO A 77 -9.77 -1.12 -7.94
N ASP A 78 -9.13 -0.28 -8.76
CA ASP A 78 -9.40 1.15 -8.82
C ASP A 78 -10.88 1.37 -9.21
N PRO A 79 -11.70 2.04 -8.39
CA PRO A 79 -13.12 2.27 -8.68
C PRO A 79 -13.38 3.29 -9.81
N ALA A 80 -12.34 4.02 -10.25
CA ALA A 80 -12.44 4.98 -11.36
C ALA A 80 -11.26 4.82 -12.34
N PRO A 81 -11.16 3.68 -13.05
CA PRO A 81 -10.01 3.35 -13.90
C PRO A 81 -9.88 4.24 -15.14
N TRP A 82 -10.91 5.02 -15.48
CA TRP A 82 -10.87 6.00 -16.58
C TRP A 82 -10.11 7.28 -16.22
N LEU A 83 -9.81 7.52 -14.94
CA LEU A 83 -9.06 8.70 -14.52
C LEU A 83 -7.54 8.49 -14.71
N PRO A 84 -6.76 9.57 -14.90
CA PRO A 84 -5.30 9.49 -14.96
C PRO A 84 -4.72 8.85 -13.70
N ALA A 85 -3.75 7.95 -13.87
CA ALA A 85 -3.03 7.30 -12.78
C ALA A 85 -1.53 7.50 -12.97
N ALA A 86 -0.79 7.48 -11.87
CA ALA A 86 0.65 7.37 -11.93
C ALA A 86 1.00 5.91 -12.23
N GLU A 87 1.84 5.71 -13.24
CA GLU A 87 2.54 4.44 -13.38
C GLU A 87 3.52 4.34 -12.20
N PRO A 88 3.45 3.31 -11.34
CA PRO A 88 4.56 2.93 -10.52
C PRO A 88 5.70 2.57 -11.47
N ALA A 89 6.58 3.52 -11.73
CA ALA A 89 7.87 3.25 -12.33
C ALA A 89 8.52 2.12 -11.53
N GLY A 90 8.43 0.91 -12.07
CA GLY A 90 8.79 -0.34 -11.40
C GLY A 90 8.32 -0.48 -9.95
N ALA A 91 7.05 -0.34 -9.52
CA ALA A 91 6.71 -0.67 -8.10
C ALA A 91 7.03 -2.13 -7.75
N ALA A 92 7.01 -3.04 -8.73
CA ALA A 92 7.56 -4.38 -8.53
C ALA A 92 9.07 -4.35 -8.19
N GLU A 93 9.81 -3.41 -8.78
CA GLU A 93 11.28 -3.30 -8.83
C GLU A 93 11.87 -2.30 -7.83
N ALA A 94 11.10 -1.29 -7.40
CA ALA A 94 11.51 -0.19 -6.53
C ALA A 94 11.96 -0.67 -5.14
N GLY A 95 11.78 -1.96 -4.86
CA GLY A 95 12.09 -2.56 -3.57
C GLY A 95 11.14 -2.04 -2.48
N ILE A 96 11.31 -2.60 -1.29
CA ILE A 96 10.70 -2.06 -0.07
C ILE A 96 11.74 -1.12 0.54
N ALA A 97 11.35 0.10 0.89
CA ALA A 97 12.22 1.01 1.62
C ALA A 97 12.63 0.36 2.96
N ARG A 98 13.92 0.34 3.27
CA ARG A 98 14.46 -0.36 4.43
C ARG A 98 14.98 0.63 5.47
N GLY A 99 14.76 0.29 6.73
CA GLY A 99 15.40 0.95 7.86
C GLY A 99 16.90 0.64 7.93
N ALA A 100 17.65 1.47 8.64
CA ALA A 100 19.11 1.34 8.76
C ALA A 100 19.55 0.12 9.59
N ALA A 101 18.66 -0.41 10.45
CA ALA A 101 18.91 -1.54 11.33
C ALA A 101 17.59 -2.23 11.74
N PRO A 102 17.61 -3.47 12.29
CA PRO A 102 16.39 -4.16 12.72
C PRO A 102 15.57 -3.40 13.76
N ALA A 103 16.22 -2.63 14.64
CA ALA A 103 15.57 -1.77 15.64
C ALA A 103 15.36 -0.31 15.15
N MET A 104 15.66 -0.02 13.89
CA MET A 104 15.46 1.28 13.26
C MET A 104 14.59 1.09 12.01
N PRO A 105 13.29 0.76 12.19
CA PRO A 105 12.44 0.29 11.10
C PRO A 105 12.11 1.37 10.07
N SER A 106 12.15 2.65 10.49
CA SER A 106 11.82 3.79 9.64
C SER A 106 12.94 4.05 8.63
N PRO A 107 12.67 3.92 7.32
CA PRO A 107 13.61 4.34 6.29
C PRO A 107 13.81 5.85 6.34
N GLU A 108 14.99 6.33 5.93
CA GLU A 108 15.28 7.76 5.83
C GLU A 108 14.35 8.45 4.82
N ARG A 109 13.98 7.74 3.74
CA ARG A 109 13.07 8.24 2.71
C ARG A 109 12.10 7.15 2.26
N VAL A 110 10.82 7.50 2.20
CA VAL A 110 9.74 6.62 1.73
C VAL A 110 8.98 7.31 0.61
N GLU A 111 9.27 6.90 -0.63
CA GLU A 111 8.47 7.30 -1.79
C GLU A 111 7.15 6.55 -1.86
N VAL A 112 6.14 7.20 -2.45
CA VAL A 112 4.82 6.58 -2.70
C VAL A 112 4.95 5.28 -3.50
N ALA A 113 5.91 5.19 -4.42
CA ALA A 113 6.18 3.97 -5.19
C ALA A 113 6.56 2.78 -4.29
N HIS A 114 7.33 3.00 -3.21
CA HIS A 114 7.65 1.95 -2.24
C HIS A 114 6.41 1.50 -1.45
N VAL A 115 5.51 2.44 -1.14
CA VAL A 115 4.25 2.13 -0.46
C VAL A 115 3.30 1.36 -1.38
N ALA A 116 3.20 1.75 -2.65
CA ALA A 116 2.43 1.03 -3.66
C ALA A 116 2.98 -0.39 -3.88
N ALA A 117 4.31 -0.55 -3.94
CA ALA A 117 4.98 -1.85 -4.01
C ALA A 117 4.62 -2.76 -2.82
N HIS A 118 4.63 -2.19 -1.61
CA HIS A 118 4.23 -2.89 -0.40
C HIS A 118 2.74 -3.28 -0.44
N ALA A 119 1.87 -2.36 -0.86
CA ALA A 119 0.44 -2.60 -1.02
C ALA A 119 0.15 -3.77 -1.98
N VAL A 120 0.81 -3.81 -3.14
CA VAL A 120 0.65 -4.91 -4.11
C VAL A 120 1.11 -6.25 -3.52
N ARG A 121 2.25 -6.28 -2.83
CA ARG A 121 2.71 -7.51 -2.14
C ARG A 121 1.75 -7.95 -1.04
N HIS A 122 1.17 -7.01 -0.32
CA HIS A 122 0.18 -7.29 0.71
C HIS A 122 -1.12 -7.85 0.12
N LEU A 123 -1.61 -7.28 -0.98
CA LEU A 123 -2.76 -7.82 -1.71
C LEU A 123 -2.49 -9.22 -2.27
N ALA A 124 -1.27 -9.52 -2.74
CA ALA A 124 -0.91 -10.86 -3.17
C ALA A 124 -0.95 -11.86 -2.01
N PHE A 125 -0.43 -11.47 -0.84
CA PHE A 125 -0.55 -12.27 0.38
C PHE A 125 -2.02 -12.49 0.78
N LEU A 126 -2.87 -11.46 0.71
CA LEU A 126 -4.29 -11.58 1.03
C LEU A 126 -5.07 -12.41 0.00
N LEU A 127 -4.74 -12.30 -1.29
CA LEU A 127 -5.30 -13.16 -2.33
C LEU A 127 -5.10 -14.64 -1.98
N ASP A 128 -3.93 -14.99 -1.44
CA ASP A 128 -3.60 -16.35 -1.05
C ASP A 128 -4.29 -16.80 0.24
N ASN A 129 -4.42 -15.91 1.23
CA ASN A 129 -4.73 -16.28 2.61
C ASN A 129 -6.11 -15.83 3.12
N ASP A 130 -6.78 -14.89 2.44
CA ASP A 130 -8.08 -14.35 2.84
C ASP A 130 -9.16 -14.70 1.79
N PRO A 131 -10.14 -15.57 2.13
CA PRO A 131 -11.19 -15.98 1.19
C PRO A 131 -12.11 -14.83 0.78
N VAL A 132 -12.29 -13.79 1.61
CA VAL A 132 -13.13 -12.62 1.30
C VAL A 132 -12.43 -11.75 0.27
N VAL A 133 -11.14 -11.46 0.48
CA VAL A 133 -10.33 -10.72 -0.51
C VAL A 133 -10.22 -11.50 -1.80
N ARG A 134 -9.98 -12.82 -1.72
CA ARG A 134 -9.94 -13.69 -2.90
C ARG A 134 -11.23 -13.63 -3.71
N ALA A 135 -12.39 -13.68 -3.06
CA ALA A 135 -13.69 -13.60 -3.73
C ALA A 135 -13.90 -12.25 -4.43
N ALA A 136 -13.37 -11.15 -3.88
CA ALA A 136 -13.43 -9.83 -4.50
C ALA A 136 -12.49 -9.69 -5.70
N LEU A 137 -11.28 -10.26 -5.64
CA LEU A 137 -10.24 -10.04 -6.66
C LEU A 137 -10.26 -11.04 -7.83
N LEU A 138 -10.69 -12.29 -7.61
CA LEU A 138 -10.73 -13.31 -8.69
C LEU A 138 -11.59 -12.94 -9.91
N PRO A 139 -12.71 -12.20 -9.78
CA PRO A 139 -13.46 -11.71 -10.94
C PRO A 139 -12.70 -10.73 -11.84
N HIS A 140 -11.53 -10.23 -11.41
CA HIS A 140 -10.68 -9.31 -12.16
C HIS A 140 -9.42 -10.05 -12.67
N PRO A 141 -9.45 -10.64 -13.88
CA PRO A 141 -8.41 -11.56 -14.33
C PRO A 141 -7.03 -10.89 -14.47
N GLU A 142 -6.98 -9.64 -14.94
CA GLU A 142 -5.74 -8.87 -15.08
C GLU A 142 -5.06 -8.64 -13.72
N ILE A 143 -5.85 -8.29 -12.70
CA ILE A 143 -5.38 -8.10 -11.32
C ILE A 143 -4.95 -9.43 -10.70
N ALA A 144 -5.77 -10.48 -10.82
CA ALA A 144 -5.45 -11.79 -10.27
C ALA A 144 -4.15 -12.36 -10.89
N ALA A 145 -3.98 -12.21 -12.20
CA ALA A 145 -2.76 -12.59 -12.91
C ALA A 145 -1.55 -11.78 -12.41
N ALA A 146 -1.68 -10.45 -12.32
CA ALA A 146 -0.60 -9.56 -11.88
C ALA A 146 -0.16 -9.82 -10.42
N LEU A 147 -1.10 -10.16 -9.52
CA LEU A 147 -0.80 -10.53 -8.14
C LEU A 147 -0.11 -11.90 -8.04
N THR A 148 -0.52 -12.85 -8.89
CA THR A 148 0.07 -14.20 -8.92
C THR A 148 1.47 -14.20 -9.54
N ALA A 149 1.75 -13.28 -10.46
CA ALA A 149 3.04 -13.14 -11.15
C ALA A 149 4.22 -12.77 -10.23
N ARG A 150 4.00 -12.64 -8.90
CA ARG A 150 4.98 -12.36 -7.83
C ARG A 150 6.07 -11.35 -8.23
N PRO A 151 5.91 -10.06 -7.90
CA PRO A 151 6.94 -9.07 -8.16
C PRO A 151 8.23 -9.38 -7.40
N GLY A 152 9.23 -9.92 -8.12
CA GLY A 152 10.61 -10.10 -7.67
C GLY A 152 10.76 -11.07 -6.51
N SER A 153 10.79 -12.37 -6.78
CA SER A 153 11.45 -13.37 -5.92
C SER A 153 12.97 -13.27 -6.04
N GLY A 154 13.52 -12.05 -5.89
CA GLY A 154 14.94 -11.86 -5.68
C GLY A 154 15.26 -12.40 -4.30
N GLU A 155 16.00 -13.50 -4.24
CA GLU A 155 16.58 -14.06 -3.03
C GLU A 155 17.18 -12.93 -2.18
N PRO A 156 16.84 -12.81 -0.88
CA PRO A 156 17.47 -11.80 -0.05
C PRO A 156 18.97 -12.05 -0.05
N ALA A 157 19.76 -11.05 -0.48
CA ALA A 157 21.20 -11.10 -0.29
C ALA A 157 21.47 -11.38 1.20
N PRO A 158 22.35 -12.36 1.53
CA PRO A 158 22.60 -12.72 2.91
C PRO A 158 22.99 -11.46 3.70
N TYR A 159 22.43 -11.33 4.90
CA TYR A 159 22.72 -10.24 5.81
C TYR A 159 24.24 -10.15 5.97
N GLY A 160 24.86 -9.09 5.44
CA GLY A 160 26.29 -8.85 5.58
C GLY A 160 26.67 -8.78 7.07
N PRO A 161 27.88 -9.21 7.45
CA PRO A 161 28.27 -9.21 8.85
C PRO A 161 28.16 -7.81 9.45
N ALA A 162 27.60 -7.73 10.66
CA ALA A 162 27.47 -6.49 11.40
C ALA A 162 28.83 -5.77 11.50
N PRO A 163 28.91 -4.44 11.33
CA PRO A 163 30.16 -3.73 11.48
C PRO A 163 30.66 -3.89 12.93
N ALA A 164 31.92 -4.31 13.06
CA ALA A 164 32.58 -4.44 14.34
C ALA A 164 32.59 -3.06 15.03
N GLY A 165 31.88 -2.96 16.16
CA GLY A 165 31.88 -1.77 17.00
C GLY A 165 33.32 -1.43 17.40
N ARG A 166 33.74 -0.20 17.12
CA ARG A 166 34.95 0.35 17.74
C ARG A 166 34.63 0.72 19.19
N ALA A 167 35.42 0.16 20.09
CA ALA A 167 35.51 0.53 21.50
C ALA A 167 36.07 1.95 21.68
#